data_AF-A0A941XMI1-F1
#
_entry.id   AF-A0A941XMI1-F1
#
_cell.length_a   1.000
_cell.length_b   1.000
_cell.length_c   1.000
_cell.angle_alpha   90.00
_cell.angle_beta   90.00
_cell.angle_gamma   90.00
#
_symmetry.space_group_name_H-M   'P 1'
#
loop_
_entity.id
_entity.type
_entity.pdbx_description
1 polymer ?
#
loop_
_entity_poly.entity_id
_entity_poly.type
_entity_poly.pdbx_seq_one_letter_code
_entity_poly.pdbx_strand_id
1 'polypeptide(L)'
;MKKRIIFLGCIMGIITLLSSCSSSQNLSMLQFNIWQEGSMIPGGFDAIADEIARLEPDFIMLSEVRNYHDTRFCDRIVNALKERGKTYYSFYSYDSGLLSKHPITDSSTIFPIQDDHGTIYKMKTTVGKQVCAVYTAHLDYLNDTYYEVRGYDGNNWHKMDAPLTDVPTILERNNLSLRDDAIRAFIKDAQKEIEEGNWIFLGGDFNEPSHLDWIETTKDSADHHGVVVPWPVTTLLHEAGFKDSYREK
;
A
#
# COMPACT_ATOMS: atom_id res chain seq x y z
N MET A 1 78.07 5.64 35.97
CA MET A 1 76.61 5.52 36.17
C MET A 1 75.90 6.23 35.01
N LYS A 2 75.04 5.50 34.31
CA LYS A 2 74.44 5.84 33.01
C LYS A 2 73.30 6.87 33.20
N LYS A 3 73.22 7.90 32.34
CA LYS A 3 71.97 8.61 32.06
C LYS A 3 71.68 8.46 30.57
N ARG A 4 70.79 7.51 30.24
CA ARG A 4 70.17 7.40 28.92
C ARG A 4 68.94 8.30 28.93
N ILE A 5 68.94 9.32 28.08
CA ILE A 5 67.76 10.13 27.78
C ILE A 5 66.89 9.27 26.85
N ILE A 6 65.71 8.89 27.32
CA ILE A 6 64.71 8.18 26.52
C ILE A 6 63.84 9.25 25.85
N PHE A 7 63.96 9.38 24.53
CA PHE A 7 63.01 10.11 23.71
C PHE A 7 61.74 9.27 23.60
N LEU A 8 60.67 9.70 24.27
CA LEU A 8 59.34 9.12 24.10
C LEU A 8 58.68 9.81 22.90
N GLY A 9 58.79 9.19 21.72
CA GLY A 9 58.09 9.65 20.53
C GLY A 9 56.58 9.49 20.71
N CYS A 10 55.85 10.61 20.75
CA CYS A 10 54.40 10.62 20.68
C CYS A 10 53.96 10.13 19.30
N ILE A 11 53.44 8.90 19.23
CA ILE A 11 52.69 8.42 18.06
C ILE A 11 51.31 9.07 18.14
N MET A 12 51.14 10.17 17.40
CA MET A 12 49.83 10.79 17.19
C MET A 12 49.06 9.92 16.18
N GLY A 13 48.24 8.99 16.68
CA GLY A 13 47.33 8.21 15.85
C GLY A 13 46.23 9.12 15.31
N ILE A 14 46.28 9.43 14.01
CA ILE A 14 45.16 10.06 13.30
C ILE A 14 44.10 8.97 13.12
N ILE A 15 43.18 8.87 14.09
CA ILE A 15 41.93 8.14 13.90
C ILE A 15 41.05 9.06 13.04
N THR A 16 41.02 8.78 11.74
CA THR A 16 40.02 9.36 10.84
C THR A 16 38.67 8.77 11.23
N LEU A 17 37.91 9.52 12.04
CA LEU A 17 36.48 9.33 12.21
C LEU A 17 35.82 9.59 10.85
N LEU A 18 35.64 8.52 10.06
CA LEU A 18 34.68 8.52 8.96
C LEU A 18 33.30 8.63 9.59
N SER A 19 32.85 9.85 9.83
CA SER A 19 31.44 10.12 10.11
C SER A 19 30.67 9.68 8.87
N SER A 20 30.06 8.49 8.93
CA SER A 20 29.03 8.09 7.99
C SER A 20 27.90 9.09 8.15
N CYS A 21 27.89 10.10 7.28
CA CYS A 21 26.74 10.97 7.11
C CYS A 21 25.60 10.08 6.62
N SER A 22 24.78 9.59 7.56
CA SER A 22 23.51 8.96 7.22
C SER A 22 22.64 10.10 6.70
N SER A 23 22.60 10.27 5.37
CA SER A 23 21.62 11.14 4.77
C SER A 23 20.26 10.48 4.99
N SER A 24 19.44 11.05 5.86
CA SER A 24 18.03 10.67 5.95
C SER A 24 17.40 10.93 4.58
N GLN A 25 16.98 9.87 3.90
CA GLN A 25 16.15 9.99 2.72
C GLN A 25 14.69 9.89 3.16
N ASN A 26 13.92 10.92 2.85
CA ASN A 26 12.47 10.86 2.99
C ASN A 26 11.93 10.07 1.81
N LEU A 27 11.06 9.11 2.10
CA LEU A 27 10.37 8.32 1.11
C LEU A 27 8.90 8.76 1.07
N SER A 28 8.37 8.95 -0.13
CA SER A 28 7.01 9.42 -0.35
C SER A 28 6.17 8.37 -1.09
N MET A 29 4.91 8.23 -0.68
CA MET A 29 4.01 7.22 -1.22
C MET A 29 2.65 7.84 -1.56
N LEU A 30 2.03 7.35 -2.63
CA LEU A 30 0.68 7.71 -3.02
C LEU A 30 -0.14 6.43 -3.22
N GLN A 31 -1.24 6.29 -2.47
CA GLN A 31 -2.30 5.35 -2.82
C GLN A 31 -3.40 6.13 -3.56
N PHE A 32 -3.87 5.61 -4.69
CA PHE A 32 -4.88 6.27 -5.50
C PHE A 32 -5.77 5.24 -6.21
N ASN A 33 -7.00 5.05 -5.73
CA ASN A 33 -8.03 4.43 -6.55
C ASN A 33 -8.43 5.41 -7.67
N ILE A 34 -8.17 5.01 -8.92
CA ILE A 34 -8.32 5.88 -10.09
C ILE A 34 -9.65 5.69 -10.82
N TRP A 35 -10.59 4.95 -10.22
CA TRP A 35 -11.94 4.69 -10.72
C TRP A 35 -11.97 4.36 -12.21
N GLN A 36 -11.51 3.15 -12.50
CA GLN A 36 -11.38 2.60 -13.85
C GLN A 36 -10.55 3.48 -14.78
N GLU A 37 -9.30 3.74 -14.41
CA GLU A 37 -8.34 4.52 -15.23
C GLU A 37 -8.77 5.97 -15.51
N GLY A 38 -9.68 6.52 -14.70
CA GLY A 38 -10.28 7.83 -14.90
C GLY A 38 -11.22 7.89 -16.10
N SER A 39 -11.66 6.75 -16.64
CA SER A 39 -12.51 6.69 -17.83
C SER A 39 -13.93 7.20 -17.60
N MET A 40 -14.37 7.24 -16.34
CA MET A 40 -15.70 7.71 -15.94
C MET A 40 -15.85 9.23 -15.98
N ILE A 41 -14.75 9.97 -16.16
CA ILE A 41 -14.74 11.43 -16.14
C ILE A 41 -14.01 11.96 -17.39
N PRO A 42 -14.58 12.91 -18.14
CA PRO A 42 -13.88 13.55 -19.26
C PRO A 42 -12.52 14.13 -18.81
N GLY A 43 -11.43 13.70 -19.45
CA GLY A 43 -10.07 14.12 -19.10
C GLY A 43 -9.51 13.47 -17.83
N GLY A 44 -10.18 12.47 -17.24
CA GLY A 44 -9.77 11.84 -15.99
C GLY A 44 -8.36 11.23 -16.04
N PHE A 45 -8.01 10.55 -17.14
CA PHE A 45 -6.66 10.01 -17.34
C PHE A 45 -5.57 11.09 -17.24
N ASP A 46 -5.76 12.22 -17.92
CA ASP A 46 -4.80 13.32 -17.88
C ASP A 46 -4.73 13.97 -16.50
N ALA A 47 -5.87 14.12 -15.81
CA ALA A 47 -5.91 14.63 -14.45
C ALA A 47 -5.14 13.72 -13.46
N ILE A 48 -5.24 12.39 -13.61
CA ILE A 48 -4.46 11.43 -12.84
C ILE A 48 -2.96 11.62 -13.12
N ALA A 49 -2.56 11.72 -14.39
CA ALA A 49 -1.17 11.91 -14.77
C ALA A 49 -0.61 13.26 -14.27
N ASP A 50 -1.41 14.33 -14.33
CA ASP A 50 -1.06 15.66 -13.82
C ASP A 50 -0.84 15.63 -12.31
N GLU A 51 -1.73 14.96 -11.56
CA GLU A 51 -1.65 14.89 -10.11
C GLU A 51 -0.43 14.08 -9.64
N ILE A 52 -0.15 12.95 -10.30
CA ILE A 52 1.08 12.18 -10.06
C ILE A 52 2.30 13.05 -10.37
N ALA A 53 2.32 13.76 -11.50
CA ALA A 53 3.45 14.60 -11.88
C ALA A 53 3.63 15.81 -10.94
N ARG A 54 2.55 16.30 -10.33
CA ARG A 54 2.58 17.39 -9.34
C ARG A 54 3.14 16.93 -7.99
N LEU A 55 2.77 15.73 -7.54
CA LEU A 55 3.17 15.18 -6.25
C LEU A 55 4.57 14.54 -6.27
N GLU A 56 4.95 13.93 -7.40
CA GLU A 56 6.20 13.18 -7.59
C GLU A 56 6.57 12.15 -6.51
N PRO A 57 5.61 11.31 -6.04
CA PRO A 57 5.89 10.32 -5.00
C PRO A 57 6.95 9.29 -5.46
N ASP A 58 7.70 8.71 -4.51
CA ASP A 58 8.65 7.64 -4.82
C ASP A 58 7.95 6.37 -5.28
N PHE A 59 6.84 6.01 -4.62
CA PHE A 59 6.02 4.85 -4.96
C PHE A 59 4.55 5.22 -5.10
N ILE A 60 3.88 4.62 -6.09
CA ILE A 60 2.45 4.84 -6.37
C ILE A 60 1.77 3.49 -6.41
N MET A 61 0.72 3.34 -5.60
CA MET A 61 -0.16 2.18 -5.52
C MET A 61 -1.52 2.58 -6.09
N LEU A 62 -1.93 1.95 -7.17
CA LEU A 62 -3.16 2.26 -7.89
C LEU A 62 -4.19 1.14 -7.71
N SER A 63 -5.46 1.51 -7.63
CA SER A 63 -6.59 0.59 -7.68
C SER A 63 -7.47 0.90 -8.89
N GLU A 64 -8.17 -0.11 -9.41
CA GLU A 64 -8.98 -0.07 -10.62
C GLU A 64 -8.20 0.21 -11.93
N VAL A 65 -7.09 -0.50 -12.11
CA VAL A 65 -6.39 -0.58 -13.41
C VAL A 65 -7.09 -1.64 -14.28
N ARG A 66 -7.71 -1.24 -15.40
CA ARG A 66 -8.61 -2.14 -16.16
C ARG A 66 -8.06 -2.62 -17.49
N ASN A 67 -6.99 -2.00 -17.97
CA ASN A 67 -6.38 -2.22 -19.28
C ASN A 67 -7.41 -2.15 -20.43
N TYR A 68 -8.34 -1.20 -20.37
CA TYR A 68 -9.43 -1.12 -21.34
C TYR A 68 -8.94 -0.99 -22.77
N HIS A 69 -9.74 -1.54 -23.70
CA HIS A 69 -9.47 -1.56 -25.14
C HIS A 69 -8.15 -2.28 -25.49
N ASP A 70 -7.84 -3.37 -24.78
CA ASP A 70 -6.62 -4.16 -24.94
C ASP A 70 -5.34 -3.31 -24.86
N THR A 71 -5.38 -2.26 -24.03
CA THR A 71 -4.23 -1.39 -23.79
C THR A 71 -3.43 -1.86 -22.57
N ARG A 72 -2.30 -1.21 -22.33
CA ARG A 72 -1.47 -1.43 -21.14
C ARG A 72 -1.41 -0.14 -20.37
N PHE A 73 -2.18 -0.04 -19.29
CA PHE A 73 -2.28 1.20 -18.52
C PHE A 73 -0.91 1.65 -18.03
N CYS A 74 -0.07 0.71 -17.56
CA CYS A 74 1.29 0.97 -17.10
C CYS A 74 2.15 1.71 -18.16
N ASP A 75 2.08 1.28 -19.42
CA ASP A 75 2.83 1.93 -20.51
C ASP A 75 2.25 3.33 -20.81
N ARG A 76 0.92 3.45 -20.82
CA ARG A 76 0.23 4.72 -21.07
C ARG A 76 0.57 5.77 -20.00
N ILE A 77 0.44 5.42 -18.73
CA ILE A 77 0.71 6.35 -17.63
C ILE A 77 2.19 6.73 -17.56
N VAL A 78 3.12 5.79 -17.77
CA VAL A 78 4.56 6.08 -17.81
C VAL A 78 4.89 7.03 -18.97
N ASN A 79 4.31 6.84 -20.15
CA ASN A 79 4.51 7.76 -21.29
C ASN A 79 3.93 9.15 -20.99
N ALA A 80 2.73 9.23 -20.43
CA ALA A 80 2.10 10.49 -20.05
C ALA A 80 2.92 11.26 -19.00
N LEU A 81 3.51 10.55 -18.03
CA LEU A 81 4.41 11.13 -17.04
C LEU A 81 5.74 11.59 -17.66
N LYS A 82 6.26 10.85 -18.63
CA LYS A 82 7.46 11.23 -19.38
C LYS A 82 7.25 12.51 -20.19
N GLU A 83 6.10 12.68 -20.83
CA GLU A 83 5.71 13.92 -21.52
C GLU A 83 5.66 15.12 -20.54
N ARG A 84 5.36 14.86 -19.26
CA ARG A 84 5.39 15.82 -18.15
C ARG A 84 6.78 15.96 -17.50
N GLY A 85 7.82 15.39 -18.10
CA GLY A 85 9.20 15.45 -17.61
C GLY A 85 9.49 14.60 -16.38
N LYS A 86 8.66 13.59 -16.08
CA LYS A 86 8.83 12.67 -14.96
C LYS A 86 9.19 11.27 -15.46
N THR A 87 10.15 10.64 -14.79
CA THR A 87 10.53 9.25 -15.09
C THR A 87 10.00 8.34 -14.00
N TYR A 88 9.17 7.39 -14.42
CA TYR A 88 8.63 6.33 -13.57
C TYR A 88 8.80 4.98 -14.27
N TYR A 89 8.86 3.94 -13.45
CA TYR A 89 8.93 2.55 -13.86
C TYR A 89 7.68 1.84 -13.40
N SER A 90 7.14 0.96 -14.24
CA SER A 90 5.96 0.17 -13.95
C SER A 90 6.05 -1.15 -14.71
N PHE A 91 5.14 -2.07 -14.42
CA PHE A 91 5.02 -3.35 -15.09
C PHE A 91 3.54 -3.64 -15.34
N TYR A 92 3.26 -4.66 -16.14
CA TYR A 92 1.88 -5.03 -16.42
C TYR A 92 1.24 -5.68 -15.20
N SER A 93 0.07 -5.17 -14.84
CA SER A 93 -0.82 -5.71 -13.82
C SER A 93 -2.26 -5.48 -14.27
N TYR A 94 -3.19 -6.14 -13.59
CA TYR A 94 -4.63 -5.94 -13.78
C TYR A 94 -5.26 -5.67 -12.43
N ASP A 95 -6.34 -4.90 -12.42
CA ASP A 95 -7.14 -4.51 -11.26
C ASP A 95 -6.42 -3.57 -10.27
N SER A 96 -5.16 -3.81 -9.93
CA SER A 96 -4.28 -2.87 -9.21
C SER A 96 -3.01 -2.55 -10.01
N GLY A 97 -2.26 -1.52 -9.60
CA GLY A 97 -1.06 -1.06 -10.32
C GLY A 97 0.03 -0.48 -9.42
N LEU A 98 1.28 -0.62 -9.86
CA LEU A 98 2.45 -0.07 -9.16
C LEU A 98 3.33 0.76 -10.08
N LEU A 99 3.72 1.94 -9.61
CA LEU A 99 4.77 2.74 -10.22
C LEU A 99 5.84 3.08 -9.18
N SER A 100 7.08 3.19 -9.66
CA SER A 100 8.24 3.56 -8.87
C SER A 100 9.05 4.63 -9.57
N LYS A 101 9.52 5.63 -8.84
CA LYS A 101 10.54 6.59 -9.31
C LYS A 101 11.91 5.93 -9.47
N HIS A 102 12.11 4.82 -8.75
CA HIS A 102 13.34 4.02 -8.74
C HIS A 102 13.20 2.80 -9.68
N PRO A 103 14.25 2.37 -10.40
CA PRO A 103 14.18 1.20 -11.27
C PRO A 103 13.68 -0.05 -10.54
N ILE A 104 12.72 -0.75 -11.14
CA ILE A 104 12.18 -2.00 -10.62
C ILE A 104 13.18 -3.12 -10.91
N THR A 105 13.57 -3.87 -9.88
CA THR A 105 14.51 -4.99 -10.00
C THR A 105 13.80 -6.34 -10.12
N ASP A 106 12.58 -6.44 -9.57
CA ASP A 106 11.73 -7.62 -9.68
C ASP A 106 10.26 -7.26 -9.47
N SER A 107 9.34 -8.08 -9.96
CA SER A 107 7.89 -7.93 -9.77
C SER A 107 7.19 -9.27 -9.73
N SER A 108 6.17 -9.43 -8.89
CA SER A 108 5.42 -10.68 -8.78
C SER A 108 3.94 -10.47 -8.47
N THR A 109 3.11 -11.42 -8.88
CA THR A 109 1.72 -11.53 -8.45
C THR A 109 1.66 -12.30 -7.13
N ILE A 110 1.09 -11.68 -6.10
CA ILE A 110 0.96 -12.27 -4.77
C ILE A 110 -0.43 -12.89 -4.59
N PHE A 111 -1.44 -12.19 -5.08
CA PHE A 111 -2.81 -12.68 -5.16
C PHE A 111 -3.35 -12.36 -6.55
N PRO A 112 -3.56 -13.37 -7.42
CA PRO A 112 -4.06 -13.16 -8.77
C PRO A 112 -5.55 -12.80 -8.73
N ILE A 113 -6.03 -12.19 -9.82
CA ILE A 113 -7.45 -11.89 -9.99
C ILE A 113 -8.26 -13.19 -9.97
N GLN A 114 -9.38 -13.20 -9.24
CA GLN A 114 -10.32 -14.31 -9.18
C GLN A 114 -11.70 -13.80 -9.56
N ASP A 115 -12.15 -14.03 -10.79
CA ASP A 115 -13.48 -13.60 -11.26
C ASP A 115 -13.79 -12.11 -11.03
N ASP A 116 -12.78 -11.24 -11.16
CA ASP A 116 -12.83 -9.79 -10.89
C ASP A 116 -12.84 -9.38 -9.38
N HIS A 117 -12.49 -10.30 -8.47
CA HIS A 117 -12.49 -10.09 -7.01
C HIS A 117 -11.08 -9.83 -6.44
N GLY A 118 -10.51 -8.70 -6.83
CA GLY A 118 -9.32 -8.14 -6.21
C GLY A 118 -7.98 -8.80 -6.56
N THR A 119 -6.90 -8.08 -6.30
CA THR A 119 -5.53 -8.45 -6.61
C THR A 119 -4.52 -7.90 -5.61
N ILE A 120 -3.36 -8.57 -5.53
CA ILE A 120 -2.16 -8.01 -4.90
C ILE A 120 -0.96 -8.26 -5.81
N TYR A 121 -0.24 -7.19 -6.13
CA TYR A 121 1.07 -7.26 -6.80
C TYR A 121 2.16 -6.69 -5.92
N LYS A 122 3.38 -7.18 -6.13
CA LYS A 122 4.60 -6.73 -5.49
C LYS A 122 5.59 -6.23 -6.54
N MET A 123 6.33 -5.18 -6.20
CA MET A 123 7.59 -4.83 -6.83
C MET A 123 8.73 -4.81 -5.82
N LYS A 124 9.94 -5.15 -6.27
CA LYS A 124 11.18 -4.88 -5.55
C LYS A 124 11.95 -3.78 -6.27
N THR A 125 12.54 -2.90 -5.48
CA THR A 125 13.42 -1.83 -5.95
C THR A 125 14.46 -1.49 -4.89
N THR A 126 15.43 -0.64 -5.21
CA THR A 126 16.48 -0.21 -4.28
C THR A 126 16.47 1.30 -4.16
N VAL A 127 16.27 1.79 -2.94
CA VAL A 127 16.35 3.21 -2.59
C VAL A 127 17.64 3.43 -1.80
N GLY A 128 18.62 4.08 -2.43
CA GLY A 128 19.97 4.20 -1.89
C GLY A 128 20.64 2.82 -1.75
N LYS A 129 20.75 2.31 -0.52
CA LYS A 129 21.31 0.97 -0.22
C LYS A 129 20.25 -0.03 0.26
N GLN A 130 19.01 0.43 0.45
CA GLN A 130 17.95 -0.36 1.04
C GLN A 130 17.05 -0.95 -0.05
N VAL A 131 16.85 -2.26 0.00
CA VAL A 131 15.86 -2.92 -0.85
C VAL A 131 14.48 -2.72 -0.23
N CYS A 132 13.52 -2.32 -1.07
CA CYS A 132 12.13 -2.11 -0.70
C CYS A 132 11.26 -3.09 -1.49
N ALA A 133 10.40 -3.84 -0.80
CA ALA A 133 9.29 -4.60 -1.35
C ALA A 133 8.01 -3.77 -1.16
N VAL A 134 7.43 -3.32 -2.27
CA VAL A 134 6.24 -2.47 -2.27
C VAL A 134 5.08 -3.25 -2.87
N TYR A 135 3.96 -3.26 -2.17
CA TYR A 135 2.77 -4.01 -2.50
C TYR A 135 1.62 -3.06 -2.76
N THR A 136 0.87 -3.33 -3.83
CA THR A 136 -0.43 -2.71 -4.08
C THR A 136 -1.53 -3.73 -3.88
N ALA A 137 -2.60 -3.34 -3.20
CA ALA A 137 -3.80 -4.13 -3.06
C ALA A 137 -5.01 -3.37 -3.60
N HIS A 138 -5.80 -4.03 -4.43
CA HIS A 138 -7.20 -3.67 -4.60
C HIS A 138 -7.97 -4.91 -4.16
N LEU A 139 -8.53 -4.88 -2.96
CA LEU A 139 -9.16 -6.07 -2.39
C LEU A 139 -10.60 -6.20 -2.90
N ASP A 140 -11.15 -7.41 -2.78
CA ASP A 140 -12.51 -7.73 -3.19
C ASP A 140 -13.54 -6.71 -2.68
N TYR A 141 -14.31 -6.15 -3.60
CA TYR A 141 -15.30 -5.10 -3.36
C TYR A 141 -16.71 -5.65 -3.05
N LEU A 142 -16.92 -6.96 -3.17
CA LEU A 142 -18.20 -7.59 -2.86
C LEU A 142 -18.32 -7.97 -1.38
N ASN A 143 -19.57 -8.21 -0.97
CA ASN A 143 -19.94 -8.51 0.40
C ASN A 143 -19.39 -7.46 1.39
N ASP A 144 -19.40 -6.20 0.95
CA ASP A 144 -18.83 -5.10 1.71
C ASP A 144 -19.83 -4.61 2.77
N THR A 145 -19.79 -5.31 3.91
CA THR A 145 -20.83 -5.20 4.94
C THR A 145 -20.85 -3.88 5.68
N TYR A 146 -19.83 -3.01 5.59
CA TYR A 146 -19.94 -1.68 6.21
C TYR A 146 -20.99 -0.81 5.50
N TYR A 147 -21.26 -1.03 4.21
CA TYR A 147 -22.41 -0.43 3.53
C TYR A 147 -23.71 -0.94 4.12
N GLU A 148 -23.79 -2.25 4.44
CA GLU A 148 -24.99 -2.85 5.02
C GLU A 148 -25.29 -2.28 6.40
N VAL A 149 -24.24 -2.01 7.20
CA VAL A 149 -24.40 -1.28 8.46
C VAL A 149 -24.91 0.14 8.24
N ARG A 150 -24.62 0.78 7.11
CA ARG A 150 -25.15 2.10 6.73
C ARG A 150 -26.50 2.04 6.00
N GLY A 151 -27.09 0.85 5.83
CA GLY A 151 -28.38 0.63 5.19
C GLY A 151 -28.35 0.55 3.66
N TYR A 152 -27.22 0.16 3.07
CA TYR A 152 -27.06 -0.08 1.63
C TYR A 152 -26.46 -1.46 1.38
N ASP A 153 -26.92 -2.15 0.34
CA ASP A 153 -26.44 -3.48 -0.01
C ASP A 153 -24.94 -3.45 -0.37
N GLY A 154 -24.15 -4.32 0.25
CA GLY A 154 -22.69 -4.37 0.08
C GLY A 154 -22.19 -4.91 -1.27
N ASN A 155 -23.09 -5.20 -2.22
CA ASN A 155 -22.75 -5.71 -3.54
C ASN A 155 -23.25 -4.81 -4.68
N ASN A 156 -24.35 -4.09 -4.47
CA ASN A 156 -24.98 -3.26 -5.49
C ASN A 156 -25.34 -1.83 -5.04
N TRP A 157 -25.07 -1.50 -3.77
CA TRP A 157 -25.29 -0.17 -3.18
C TRP A 157 -26.75 0.31 -3.20
N HIS A 158 -27.73 -0.56 -3.49
CA HIS A 158 -29.14 -0.20 -3.35
C HIS A 158 -29.52 -0.07 -1.87
N LYS A 159 -30.45 0.85 -1.58
CA LYS A 159 -30.95 1.07 -0.23
C LYS A 159 -31.67 -0.18 0.29
N MET A 160 -31.31 -0.60 1.50
CA MET A 160 -31.95 -1.69 2.23
C MET A 160 -33.17 -1.21 3.02
N ASP A 161 -34.04 -2.14 3.41
CA ASP A 161 -35.21 -1.85 4.27
C ASP A 161 -34.78 -1.36 5.66
N ALA A 162 -33.68 -1.89 6.19
CA ALA A 162 -33.07 -1.48 7.44
C ALA A 162 -31.56 -1.74 7.43
N PRO A 163 -30.76 -0.96 8.19
CA PRO A 163 -29.36 -1.27 8.46
C PRO A 163 -29.14 -2.65 9.09
N LEU A 164 -28.07 -3.34 8.71
CA LEU A 164 -27.61 -4.55 9.38
C LEU A 164 -26.74 -4.18 10.59
N THR A 165 -27.21 -4.46 11.81
CA THR A 165 -26.46 -4.12 13.05
C THR A 165 -26.07 -5.35 13.89
N ASP A 166 -26.37 -6.56 13.42
CA ASP A 166 -25.95 -7.80 14.09
C ASP A 166 -24.50 -8.15 13.74
N VAL A 167 -23.58 -7.93 14.68
CA VAL A 167 -22.13 -8.12 14.46
C VAL A 167 -21.75 -9.52 13.98
N PRO A 168 -22.27 -10.63 14.54
CA PRO A 168 -22.01 -11.96 14.02
C PRO A 168 -22.38 -12.10 12.53
N THR A 169 -23.56 -11.63 12.14
CA THR A 169 -24.01 -11.66 10.73
C THR A 169 -23.15 -10.78 9.83
N ILE A 170 -22.74 -9.59 10.30
CA ILE A 170 -21.82 -8.68 9.60
C ILE A 170 -20.52 -9.42 9.28
N LEU A 171 -19.88 -10.03 10.28
CA LEU A 171 -18.62 -10.73 10.11
C LEU A 171 -18.75 -11.98 9.23
N GLU A 172 -19.83 -12.75 9.38
CA GLU A 172 -20.10 -13.93 8.54
C GLU A 172 -20.20 -13.56 7.06
N ARG A 173 -20.97 -12.51 6.73
CA ARG A 173 -21.14 -12.05 5.35
C ARG A 173 -19.88 -11.41 4.80
N ASN A 174 -19.17 -10.61 5.61
CA ASN A 174 -17.89 -10.02 5.23
C ASN A 174 -16.88 -11.08 4.79
N ASN A 175 -16.88 -12.23 5.48
CA ASN A 175 -16.01 -13.37 5.19
C ASN A 175 -16.40 -14.14 3.90
N LEU A 176 -17.45 -13.73 3.18
CA LEU A 176 -17.74 -14.24 1.85
C LEU A 176 -16.87 -13.56 0.77
N SER A 177 -16.24 -12.43 1.09
CA SER A 177 -15.24 -11.78 0.24
C SER A 177 -13.89 -12.50 0.30
N LEU A 178 -13.02 -12.24 -0.67
CA LEU A 178 -11.65 -12.77 -0.70
C LEU A 178 -10.61 -11.90 0.02
N ARG A 179 -11.04 -10.88 0.77
CA ARG A 179 -10.14 -9.86 1.32
C ARG A 179 -9.14 -10.42 2.34
N ASP A 180 -9.59 -11.29 3.24
CA ASP A 180 -8.72 -11.86 4.28
C ASP A 180 -7.75 -12.90 3.70
N ASP A 181 -8.20 -13.71 2.73
CA ASP A 181 -7.33 -14.63 1.97
C ASP A 181 -6.20 -13.89 1.24
N ALA A 182 -6.52 -12.77 0.58
CA ALA A 182 -5.53 -11.92 -0.09
C ALA A 182 -4.52 -11.36 0.91
N ILE A 183 -4.97 -10.88 2.06
CA ILE A 183 -4.09 -10.34 3.11
C ILE A 183 -3.23 -11.42 3.75
N ARG A 184 -3.75 -12.64 3.94
CA ARG A 184 -2.94 -13.78 4.39
C ARG A 184 -1.86 -14.15 3.37
N ALA A 185 -2.18 -14.10 2.07
CA ALA A 185 -1.20 -14.32 1.01
C ALA A 185 -0.10 -13.23 1.04
N PHE A 186 -0.48 -11.97 1.22
CA PHE A 186 0.46 -10.86 1.45
C PHE A 186 1.36 -11.11 2.66
N ILE A 187 0.79 -11.37 3.84
CA ILE A 187 1.56 -11.58 5.09
C ILE A 187 2.58 -12.70 4.91
N LYS A 188 2.19 -13.81 4.28
CA LYS A 188 3.07 -14.95 4.00
C LYS A 188 4.24 -14.58 3.08
N ASP A 189 4.01 -13.77 2.05
CA ASP A 189 5.08 -13.32 1.18
C ASP A 189 5.98 -12.28 1.85
N ALA A 190 5.37 -11.32 2.55
CA ALA A 190 6.05 -10.27 3.29
C ALA A 190 7.01 -10.83 4.34
N GLN A 191 6.64 -11.92 5.04
CA GLN A 191 7.55 -12.59 5.98
C GLN A 191 8.90 -12.97 5.35
N LYS A 192 8.92 -13.41 4.09
CA LYS A 192 10.18 -13.73 3.39
C LYS A 192 11.01 -12.47 3.14
N GLU A 193 10.36 -11.37 2.80
CA GLU A 193 11.03 -10.08 2.61
C GLU A 193 11.59 -9.53 3.94
N ILE A 194 10.91 -9.77 5.07
CA ILE A 194 11.40 -9.44 6.43
C ILE A 194 12.66 -10.25 6.73
N GLU A 195 12.66 -11.55 6.44
CA GLU A 195 13.81 -12.44 6.64
C GLU A 195 15.04 -12.01 5.81
N GLU A 196 14.81 -11.44 4.63
CA GLU A 196 15.86 -10.85 3.78
C GLU A 196 16.33 -9.45 4.26
N GLY A 197 15.64 -8.83 5.23
CA GLY A 197 15.95 -7.49 5.72
C GLY A 197 15.44 -6.36 4.81
N ASN A 198 14.47 -6.66 3.94
CA ASN A 198 13.89 -5.67 3.02
C ASN A 198 12.86 -4.82 3.75
N TRP A 199 12.72 -3.55 3.33
CA TRP A 199 11.65 -2.70 3.82
C TRP A 199 10.34 -3.04 3.11
N ILE A 200 9.24 -3.06 3.83
CA ILE A 200 7.95 -3.52 3.32
C ILE A 200 6.93 -2.41 3.43
N PHE A 201 6.26 -2.17 2.32
CA PHE A 201 5.18 -1.18 2.23
C PHE A 201 3.98 -1.82 1.55
N LEU A 202 2.83 -1.76 2.20
CA LEU A 202 1.56 -2.15 1.62
C LEU A 202 0.68 -0.91 1.55
N GLY A 203 0.16 -0.62 0.37
CA GLY A 203 -0.87 0.39 0.18
C GLY A 203 -1.93 -0.13 -0.78
N GLY A 204 -3.16 0.37 -0.66
CA GLY A 204 -4.23 -0.13 -1.49
C GLY A 204 -5.59 0.39 -1.08
N ASP A 205 -6.57 -0.01 -1.87
CA ASP A 205 -7.97 0.07 -1.50
C ASP A 205 -8.36 -1.30 -0.93
N PHE A 206 -8.63 -1.32 0.37
CA PHE A 206 -8.87 -2.57 1.10
C PHE A 206 -10.34 -3.00 1.07
N ASN A 207 -11.25 -2.15 0.58
CA ASN A 207 -12.70 -2.39 0.63
C ASN A 207 -13.16 -2.91 2.02
N GLU A 208 -12.52 -2.41 3.08
CA GLU A 208 -12.87 -2.71 4.46
C GLU A 208 -12.42 -1.55 5.36
N PRO A 209 -13.21 -1.14 6.36
CA PRO A 209 -12.79 -0.12 7.30
C PRO A 209 -11.67 -0.61 8.22
N SER A 210 -11.06 0.34 8.93
CA SER A 210 -10.08 0.01 9.97
C SER A 210 -10.76 -0.52 11.24
N HIS A 211 -10.20 -1.58 11.83
CA HIS A 211 -10.56 -2.07 13.16
C HIS A 211 -10.36 -1.01 14.26
N LEU A 212 -9.59 0.05 13.99
CA LEU A 212 -9.39 1.17 14.90
C LEU A 212 -10.52 2.22 14.85
N ASP A 213 -11.41 2.15 13.86
CA ASP A 213 -12.45 3.16 13.63
C ASP A 213 -13.85 2.71 14.05
N TRP A 214 -14.07 1.41 14.19
CA TRP A 214 -15.35 0.82 14.60
C TRP A 214 -15.26 0.30 16.03
N ILE A 215 -14.98 1.22 16.96
CA ILE A 215 -14.72 0.96 18.37
C ILE A 215 -15.77 1.62 19.28
N GLU A 216 -15.79 1.26 20.56
CA GLU A 216 -16.79 1.74 21.52
C GLU A 216 -16.92 3.28 21.54
N THR A 217 -15.82 4.02 21.42
CA THR A 217 -15.83 5.48 21.46
C THR A 217 -16.37 6.13 20.17
N THR A 218 -16.49 5.38 19.08
CA THR A 218 -16.92 5.87 17.75
C THR A 218 -18.18 5.17 17.24
N LYS A 219 -18.74 4.22 18.00
CA LYS A 219 -19.89 3.40 17.60
C LYS A 219 -21.16 4.19 17.23
N ASP A 220 -21.32 5.41 17.74
CA ASP A 220 -22.48 6.27 17.46
C ASP A 220 -22.16 7.41 16.45
N SER A 221 -21.01 7.34 15.77
CA SER A 221 -20.58 8.33 14.76
C SER A 221 -20.58 7.73 13.35
N ALA A 222 -20.46 8.57 12.32
CA ALA A 222 -20.25 8.14 10.92
C ALA A 222 -21.20 7.01 10.43
N ASP A 223 -22.46 7.06 10.89
CA ASP A 223 -23.50 6.08 10.61
C ASP A 223 -23.10 4.63 10.98
N HIS A 224 -22.36 4.45 12.10
CA HIS A 224 -22.01 3.12 12.64
C HIS A 224 -23.17 2.45 13.40
N HIS A 225 -24.26 3.16 13.70
CA HIS A 225 -25.47 2.61 14.32
C HIS A 225 -25.26 1.82 15.63
N GLY A 226 -24.32 2.25 16.46
CA GLY A 226 -24.00 1.64 17.75
C GLY A 226 -23.14 0.38 17.63
N VAL A 227 -22.64 0.05 16.44
CA VAL A 227 -21.91 -1.17 16.14
C VAL A 227 -20.41 -1.01 16.40
N VAL A 228 -19.81 -2.05 16.99
CA VAL A 228 -18.37 -2.20 17.20
C VAL A 228 -17.93 -3.46 16.45
N VAL A 229 -17.07 -3.32 15.45
CA VAL A 229 -16.66 -4.42 14.56
C VAL A 229 -15.14 -4.45 14.44
N PRO A 230 -14.49 -5.56 14.85
CA PRO A 230 -13.06 -5.75 14.63
C PRO A 230 -12.82 -6.22 13.19
N TRP A 231 -12.82 -5.28 12.25
CA TRP A 231 -12.67 -5.56 10.82
C TRP A 231 -11.45 -6.47 10.52
N PRO A 232 -11.66 -7.65 9.89
CA PRO A 232 -10.63 -8.69 9.74
C PRO A 232 -9.31 -8.26 9.09
N VAL A 233 -9.32 -7.56 7.95
CA VAL A 233 -8.13 -7.22 7.15
C VAL A 233 -7.12 -6.45 7.99
N THR A 234 -7.55 -5.33 8.56
CA THR A 234 -6.64 -4.47 9.31
C THR A 234 -6.26 -5.08 10.66
N THR A 235 -7.11 -5.93 11.24
CA THR A 235 -6.77 -6.73 12.43
C THR A 235 -5.64 -7.72 12.12
N LEU A 236 -5.74 -8.48 11.02
CA LEU A 236 -4.70 -9.43 10.59
C LEU A 236 -3.35 -8.74 10.33
N LEU A 237 -3.37 -7.56 9.70
CA LEU A 237 -2.16 -6.76 9.47
C LEU A 237 -1.52 -6.31 10.79
N HIS A 238 -2.33 -5.79 11.72
CA HIS A 238 -1.84 -5.37 13.03
C HIS A 238 -1.26 -6.55 13.83
N GLU A 239 -1.93 -7.70 13.85
CA GLU A 239 -1.45 -8.92 14.51
C GLU A 239 -0.15 -9.45 13.89
N ALA A 240 0.03 -9.28 12.57
CA ALA A 240 1.26 -9.59 11.87
C ALA A 240 2.39 -8.56 12.09
N GLY A 241 2.16 -7.51 12.87
CA GLY A 241 3.15 -6.50 13.23
C GLY A 241 3.26 -5.32 12.25
N PHE A 242 2.35 -5.21 11.28
CA PHE A 242 2.27 -4.04 10.42
C PHE A 242 1.69 -2.84 11.17
N LYS A 243 2.11 -1.65 10.74
CA LYS A 243 1.70 -0.38 11.33
C LYS A 243 0.90 0.43 10.32
N ASP A 244 -0.20 1.01 10.79
CA ASP A 244 -0.98 1.96 9.99
C ASP A 244 -0.27 3.32 9.97
N SER A 245 0.39 3.63 8.85
CA SER A 245 1.16 4.87 8.67
C SER A 245 0.33 6.15 8.84
N TYR A 246 -1.00 6.10 8.69
CA TYR A 246 -1.87 7.26 8.94
C TYR A 246 -1.96 7.59 10.45
N ARG A 247 -1.69 6.60 11.31
CA ARG A 247 -1.76 6.71 12.78
C ARG A 247 -0.41 6.86 13.46
N GLU A 248 0.67 6.49 12.77
CA GLU A 248 2.04 6.68 13.26
C GLU A 248 2.46 8.16 13.11
N LYS A 249 3.12 8.72 14.13
CA LYS A 249 3.61 10.11 14.17
C LYS A 249 5.12 10.17 14.27
#